data_AF-A0A7W7IKQ3-F1
#
_entry.id   AF-A0A7W7IKQ3-F1
#
_cell.length_a   1.000
_cell.length_b   1.000
_cell.length_c   1.000
_cell.angle_alpha   90.00
_cell.angle_beta   90.00
_cell.angle_gamma   90.00
#
_symmetry.space_group_name_H-M   'P 1'
#
loop_
_entity.id
_entity.type
_entity.pdbx_description
1 polymer ?
#
loop_
_entity_poly.entity_id
_entity_poly.type
_entity_poly.pdbx_seq_one_letter_code
_entity_poly.pdbx_strand_id
1 'polypeptide(L)'
;MGALMAELPRVRRGPLESLYAALRRRAPQVAAARPARDGDGVRVAYRGQTATVVWDDDLDAYVWDSEPGGQIGPDAEKAAELIAWTLATPAGPR
;
A
#
# COMPACT_ATOMS: atom_id res chain seq x y z
N MET A 1 -11.51 34.85 -23.18
CA MET A 1 -10.13 34.54 -22.71
C MET A 1 -10.16 34.21 -21.23
N GLY A 2 -10.10 32.93 -20.88
CA GLY A 2 -9.92 32.47 -19.51
C GLY A 2 -9.29 31.11 -19.63
N ALA A 3 -8.00 31.02 -19.28
CA ALA A 3 -7.18 29.85 -19.55
C ALA A 3 -7.85 28.59 -18.97
N LEU A 4 -8.11 27.61 -19.86
CA LEU A 4 -8.06 26.21 -19.48
C LEU A 4 -6.68 26.02 -18.86
N MET A 5 -6.61 26.14 -17.53
CA MET A 5 -5.53 25.55 -16.77
C MET A 5 -5.67 24.07 -17.08
N ALA A 6 -5.00 23.63 -18.15
CA ALA A 6 -4.75 22.24 -18.40
C ALA A 6 -4.27 21.71 -17.05
N GLU A 7 -5.13 20.94 -16.40
CA GLU A 7 -4.74 20.16 -15.24
C GLU A 7 -3.56 19.37 -15.75
N LEU A 8 -2.37 19.87 -15.42
CA LEU A 8 -1.14 19.14 -15.59
C LEU A 8 -1.49 17.74 -15.11
N PRO A 9 -1.24 16.66 -15.87
CA PRO A 9 -1.29 15.33 -15.31
C PRO A 9 -0.22 15.38 -14.23
N ARG A 10 -0.61 15.80 -13.01
CA ARG A 10 0.08 15.49 -11.78
C ARG A 10 0.17 14.00 -11.95
N VAL A 11 1.37 13.53 -12.22
CA VAL A 11 1.68 12.12 -12.23
C VAL A 11 1.40 11.74 -10.79
N ARG A 12 0.12 11.52 -10.47
CA ARG A 12 -0.36 10.99 -9.22
C ARG A 12 0.35 9.66 -9.25
N ARG A 13 1.50 9.58 -8.57
CA ARG A 13 2.03 8.28 -8.19
C ARG A 13 0.82 7.60 -7.61
N GLY A 14 0.36 6.55 -8.29
CA GLY A 14 -0.87 5.87 -7.90
C GLY A 14 -0.78 5.54 -6.41
N PRO A 15 -1.91 5.41 -5.72
CA PRO A 15 -1.93 5.08 -4.29
C PRO A 15 -0.90 3.99 -3.94
N LEU A 16 -0.82 2.92 -4.75
CA LEU A 16 0.19 1.87 -4.59
C LEU A 16 1.67 2.34 -4.62
N GLU A 17 2.03 3.29 -5.48
CA GLU A 17 3.38 3.88 -5.51
C GLU A 17 3.65 4.75 -4.28
N SER A 18 2.61 5.41 -3.75
CA SER A 18 2.70 6.18 -2.50
C SER A 18 2.89 5.25 -1.31
N LEU A 19 2.16 4.14 -1.25
CA LEU A 19 2.35 3.09 -0.24
C LEU A 19 3.74 2.47 -0.30
N TYR A 20 4.21 2.12 -1.51
CA TYR A 20 5.56 1.60 -1.70
C TYR A 20 6.63 2.58 -1.16
N ALA A 21 6.51 3.87 -1.47
CA ALA A 21 7.42 4.89 -0.95
C ALA A 21 7.34 5.02 0.59
N ALA A 22 6.12 4.97 1.15
CA ALA A 22 5.91 5.04 2.59
C ALA A 22 6.53 3.84 3.32
N LEU A 23 6.35 2.62 2.80
CA LEU A 23 6.99 1.41 3.34
C LEU A 23 8.52 1.53 3.34
N ARG A 24 9.11 2.02 2.25
CA ARG A 24 10.56 2.26 2.17
C ARG A 24 11.07 3.28 3.19
N ARG A 25 10.23 4.22 3.64
CA ARG A 25 10.58 5.27 4.61
C ARG A 25 10.32 4.87 6.05
N ARG A 26 9.16 4.27 6.33
CA ARG A 26 8.65 4.00 7.69
C ARG A 26 8.92 2.58 8.17
N ALA A 27 8.99 1.63 7.24
CA ALA A 27 9.12 0.22 7.55
C ALA A 27 10.18 -0.45 6.65
N PRO A 28 11.46 0.02 6.65
CA PRO A 28 12.51 -0.53 5.79
C PRO A 28 12.80 -2.02 6.03
N GLN A 29 12.40 -2.55 7.19
CA GLN A 29 12.45 -3.97 7.52
C GLN A 29 11.46 -4.83 6.72
N VAL A 30 10.37 -4.24 6.22
CA VAL A 30 9.39 -4.93 5.37
C VAL A 30 9.90 -4.90 3.94
N ALA A 31 10.09 -6.08 3.35
CA ALA A 31 10.41 -6.20 1.93
C ALA A 31 9.16 -5.88 1.12
N ALA A 32 9.15 -4.72 0.46
CA ALA A 32 8.08 -4.29 -0.43
C ALA A 32 8.52 -4.45 -1.90
N ALA A 33 7.68 -5.08 -2.72
CA ALA A 33 7.84 -5.10 -4.17
C ALA A 33 7.15 -3.89 -4.78
N ARG A 34 7.74 -3.34 -5.85
CA ARG A 34 7.12 -2.25 -6.59
C ARG A 34 5.85 -2.76 -7.28
N PRO A 35 4.74 -2.02 -7.24
CA PRO A 35 3.52 -2.42 -7.94
C PRO A 35 3.77 -2.51 -9.44
N ALA A 36 3.21 -3.55 -10.08
CA ALA A 36 3.23 -3.66 -11.53
C ALA A 36 2.34 -2.57 -12.16
N ARG A 37 2.60 -2.22 -13.43
CA ARG A 37 1.81 -1.19 -14.15
C ARG A 37 0.32 -1.51 -14.22
N ASP A 38 -0.03 -2.79 -14.17
CA ASP A 38 -1.40 -3.30 -14.31
C ASP A 38 -2.20 -3.35 -12.99
N GLY A 39 -1.66 -2.84 -11.88
CA GLY A 39 -2.42 -2.68 -10.64
C GLY A 39 -2.42 -3.91 -9.71
N ASP A 40 -1.46 -4.82 -9.86
CA ASP A 40 -1.30 -6.07 -9.10
C ASP A 40 -1.09 -5.91 -7.57
N GLY A 41 -1.21 -4.69 -7.04
CA GLY A 41 -0.95 -4.38 -5.64
C GLY A 41 0.54 -4.26 -5.28
N VAL A 42 0.80 -3.89 -4.02
CA VAL A 42 2.13 -3.87 -3.40
C VAL A 42 2.30 -5.16 -2.61
N ARG A 43 3.19 -6.04 -3.07
CA ARG A 43 3.55 -7.24 -2.31
C ARG A 43 4.49 -6.88 -1.16
N VAL A 44 4.15 -7.29 0.05
CA VAL A 44 4.92 -7.06 1.28
C VAL A 44 5.30 -8.36 1.94
N ALA A 45 6.52 -8.42 2.47
CA ALA A 45 7.05 -9.60 3.13
C ALA A 45 7.89 -9.23 4.36
N TYR A 46 7.69 -9.94 5.45
CA TYR A 46 8.47 -9.77 6.68
C TYR A 46 8.52 -11.08 7.46
N ARG A 47 9.72 -11.50 7.91
CA ARG A 47 9.95 -12.71 8.73
C ARG A 47 9.26 -14.00 8.24
N GLY A 48 9.15 -14.18 6.92
CA GLY A 48 8.53 -15.37 6.31
C GLY A 48 7.01 -15.25 6.10
N GLN A 49 6.38 -14.18 6.57
CA GLN A 49 5.00 -13.83 6.23
C GLN A 49 4.99 -12.97 4.96
N THR A 50 4.05 -13.26 4.05
CA THR A 50 3.86 -12.48 2.82
C THR A 50 2.40 -12.13 2.65
N ALA A 51 2.12 -10.90 2.26
CA ALA A 51 0.79 -10.42 1.95
C ALA A 51 0.83 -9.45 0.76
N THR A 52 -0.31 -9.24 0.12
CA THR A 52 -0.46 -8.27 -0.97
C THR A 52 -1.45 -7.20 -0.53
N VAL A 53 -1.11 -5.94 -0.76
CA VAL A 53 -1.97 -4.79 -0.47
C VAL A 53 -2.39 -4.16 -1.77
N VAL A 54 -3.70 -4.03 -1.98
CA VAL A 54 -4.26 -3.40 -3.17
C VAL A 54 -4.92 -2.08 -2.79
N TRP A 55 -5.14 -1.24 -3.79
CA TRP A 55 -5.94 -0.03 -3.64
C TRP A 55 -7.34 -0.35 -4.12
N ASP A 56 -8.32 -0.19 -3.24
CA ASP A 56 -9.72 -0.28 -3.57
C ASP A 56 -10.22 1.12 -3.95
N ASP A 57 -10.62 1.28 -5.22
CA ASP A 57 -11.07 2.56 -5.77
C ASP A 57 -12.49 2.93 -5.30
N ASP A 58 -13.31 1.93 -4.93
CA ASP A 58 -14.67 2.14 -4.42
C ASP A 58 -14.64 2.65 -2.97
N LEU A 59 -13.76 2.08 -2.15
CA LEU A 59 -13.54 2.47 -0.77
C LEU A 59 -12.54 3.62 -0.61
N ASP A 60 -11.89 4.06 -1.70
CA ASP A 60 -10.77 5.01 -1.74
C ASP A 60 -9.73 4.65 -0.64
N ALA A 61 -9.36 3.38 -0.52
CA ALA A 61 -8.56 2.90 0.60
C ALA A 61 -7.63 1.73 0.24
N TYR A 62 -6.51 1.61 0.97
CA TYR A 62 -5.71 0.39 0.94
C TYR A 62 -6.46 -0.73 1.66
N VAL A 63 -6.45 -1.91 1.05
CA VAL A 63 -7.04 -3.13 1.59
C VAL A 63 -6.08 -4.30 1.38
N TRP A 64 -6.15 -5.30 2.25
CA TRP A 64 -5.43 -6.55 2.01
C TRP A 64 -6.11 -7.34 0.89
N ASP A 65 -5.32 -7.79 -0.09
CA ASP A 65 -5.77 -8.67 -1.19
C ASP A 65 -6.18 -10.05 -0.68
N SER A 66 -5.58 -10.50 0.43
CA SER A 66 -5.84 -11.80 1.07
C SER A 66 -5.92 -11.64 2.61
N GLU A 67 -6.36 -12.67 3.34
CA GLU A 67 -6.40 -12.65 4.81
C GLU A 67 -5.08 -12.12 5.41
N PRO A 68 -5.10 -11.15 6.36
CA PRO A 68 -6.17 -10.88 7.32
C PRO A 68 -7.35 -10.00 6.86
N GLY A 69 -7.51 -9.71 5.56
CA GLY A 69 -8.84 -9.43 4.98
C GLY A 69 -9.58 -8.23 5.58
N GLY A 70 -8.83 -7.16 5.85
CA GLY A 70 -9.36 -5.94 6.47
C GLY A 70 -8.94 -4.67 5.72
N GLN A 71 -9.78 -3.63 5.80
CA GLN A 71 -9.43 -2.30 5.34
C GLN A 71 -8.27 -1.74 6.19
N ILE A 72 -7.26 -1.21 5.52
CA ILE A 72 -6.11 -0.55 6.15
C ILE A 72 -6.39 0.96 6.27
N GLY A 73 -6.96 1.55 5.22
CA GLY A 73 -7.34 2.96 5.16
C GLY A 73 -6.69 3.72 4.00
N PRO A 74 -7.05 4.99 3.75
CA PRO A 74 -6.58 5.79 2.60
C PRO A 74 -5.13 6.31 2.74
N ASP A 75 -4.63 6.45 3.96
CA ASP A 75 -3.37 7.13 4.22
C ASP A 75 -2.17 6.17 4.06
N ALA A 76 -1.27 6.49 3.13
CA ALA A 76 -0.13 5.63 2.79
C ALA A 76 0.87 5.45 3.94
N GLU A 77 1.05 6.46 4.80
CA GLU A 77 1.96 6.37 5.93
C GLU A 77 1.40 5.48 7.03
N LYS A 78 0.16 5.75 7.43
CA LYS A 78 -0.55 4.92 8.40
C LYS A 78 -0.70 3.49 7.91
N ALA A 79 -0.93 3.31 6.60
CA ALA A 79 -0.97 1.99 6.00
C ALA A 79 0.37 1.27 6.11
N ALA A 80 1.49 1.93 5.80
CA ALA A 80 2.82 1.34 5.96
C ALA A 80 3.12 0.93 7.41
N GLU A 81 2.71 1.75 8.38
CA GLU A 81 2.85 1.45 9.81
C GLU A 81 1.98 0.25 10.22
N LEU A 82 0.72 0.21 9.79
CA LEU A 82 -0.20 -0.89 10.08
C LEU A 82 0.29 -2.19 9.46
N ILE A 83 0.74 -2.17 8.20
CA ILE A 83 1.34 -3.33 7.52
C ILE A 83 2.51 -3.88 8.32
N ALA A 84 3.43 -3.01 8.75
CA ALA A 84 4.59 -3.43 9.52
C ALA A 84 4.18 -4.04 10.87
N TRP A 85 3.19 -3.45 11.54
CA TRP A 85 2.66 -3.94 12.81
C TRP A 85 1.94 -5.30 12.67
N THR A 86 1.06 -5.42 11.67
CA THR A 86 0.32 -6.66 11.37
C THR A 86 1.27 -7.79 11.01
N LEU A 87 2.29 -7.54 10.17
CA LEU A 87 3.30 -8.54 9.83
C LEU A 87 4.27 -8.83 10.98
N ALA A 88 4.48 -7.91 11.91
CA ALA A 88 5.35 -8.13 13.07
C ALA A 88 4.66 -8.89 14.20
N THR A 89 3.32 -8.90 14.21
CA THR A 89 2.54 -9.67 15.16
C THR A 89 2.59 -11.13 14.73
N PRO A 90 3.21 -12.04 15.53
CA PRO A 90 3.13 -13.45 15.23
C PRO A 90 1.66 -13.84 15.27
N ALA A 91 1.11 -14.31 14.14
CA ALA A 91 -0.11 -15.08 14.19
C ALA A 91 0.16 -16.20 15.20
N GLY A 92 -0.62 -16.23 16.29
CA GLY A 92 -0.34 -17.05 17.47
C GLY A 92 -0.09 -18.54 17.14
N PRO A 93 0.50 -19.30 18.07
CA PRO A 93 0.93 -20.67 17.81
C PRO A 93 -0.28 -21.52 17.36
N ARG A 94 -0.10 -22.18 16.22
CA ARG A 94 -0.98 -23.23 15.71
C ARG A 94 -0.88 -24.48 16.59
#